data_AF-A0A842LU04-F1
#
_entry.id   AF-A0A842LU04-F1
#
_cell.length_a   1.000
_cell.length_b   1.000
_cell.length_c   1.000
_cell.angle_alpha   90.00
_cell.angle_beta   90.00
_cell.angle_gamma   90.00
#
_symmetry.space_group_name_H-M   'P 1'
#
loop_
_entity.id
_entity.type
_entity.pdbx_description
1 polymer ?
#
loop_
_entity_poly.entity_id
_entity_poly.type
_entity_poly.pdbx_seq_one_letter_code
_entity_poly.pdbx_strand_id
1 'polypeptide(L)'
;MRNAKTVFSKFIGETRLLIKLDQLKLIPISLKTLTESITYIFKHGIYVADALQIASAKGSDGFLTFDKKLAQIVRIEGLRVLE
;
A
#
# COMPACT_ATOMS: atom_id res chain seq x y z
N MET A 1 -25.30 -14.25 -4.03
CA MET A 1 -24.36 -13.11 -4.08
C MET A 1 -23.71 -12.95 -2.70
N ARG A 2 -22.39 -12.94 -2.59
CA ARG A 2 -21.72 -12.64 -1.31
C ARG A 2 -21.98 -11.18 -0.95
N ASN A 3 -22.50 -10.91 0.25
CA ASN A 3 -22.72 -9.56 0.74
C ASN A 3 -21.37 -8.87 0.99
N ALA A 4 -21.13 -7.72 0.35
CA ALA A 4 -19.88 -6.97 0.46
C ALA A 4 -19.53 -6.61 1.91
N LYS A 5 -20.52 -6.28 2.74
CA LYS A 5 -20.34 -5.99 4.17
C LYS A 5 -19.79 -7.21 4.91
N THR A 6 -20.36 -8.39 4.65
CA THR A 6 -19.90 -9.65 5.26
C THR A 6 -18.47 -10.00 4.84
N VAL A 7 -18.13 -9.81 3.57
CA VAL A 7 -16.77 -10.04 3.06
C VAL A 7 -15.79 -9.08 3.72
N PHE A 8 -16.13 -7.79 3.79
CA PHE A 8 -15.28 -6.78 4.41
C PHE A 8 -15.09 -7.03 5.92
N SER A 9 -16.15 -7.42 6.64
CA SER A 9 -16.04 -7.77 8.06
C SER A 9 -15.10 -8.96 8.30
N LYS A 10 -15.11 -9.98 7.43
CA LYS A 10 -14.16 -11.10 7.49
C LYS A 10 -12.73 -10.64 7.24
N PHE A 11 -12.51 -9.85 6.20
CA PHE A 11 -11.20 -9.27 5.89
C PHE A 11 -10.61 -8.48 7.08
N ILE A 12 -11.42 -7.63 7.73
CA ILE A 12 -10.98 -6.90 8.93
C ILE A 12 -10.65 -7.84 10.09
N GLY A 13 -11.45 -8.90 10.30
CA GLY A 13 -11.19 -9.92 11.31
C GLY A 13 -9.85 -10.63 11.10
N GLU A 14 -9.60 -11.11 9.88
CA GLU A 14 -8.34 -11.76 9.50
C GLU A 14 -7.14 -10.82 9.61
N THR A 15 -7.30 -9.55 9.17
CA THR A 15 -6.26 -8.52 9.29
C THR A 15 -5.87 -8.29 10.75
N ARG A 16 -6.86 -8.16 11.65
CA ARG A 16 -6.62 -8.01 13.10
C ARG A 16 -5.94 -9.22 13.71
N LEU A 17 -6.31 -10.43 13.27
CA LEU A 17 -5.67 -11.66 13.73
C LEU A 17 -4.19 -11.67 13.34
N LEU A 18 -3.85 -11.35 12.09
CA LEU A 18 -2.46 -11.31 11.62
C LEU A 18 -1.63 -10.26 12.37
N ILE A 19 -2.20 -9.08 12.66
CA ILE A 19 -1.54 -8.06 13.49
C ILE A 19 -1.28 -8.60 14.90
N LYS A 20 -2.26 -9.27 15.52
CA LYS A 20 -2.11 -9.84 16.87
C LYS A 20 -1.04 -10.94 16.94
N LEU A 21 -0.83 -11.66 15.84
CA LEU A 21 0.18 -12.72 15.71
C LEU A 21 1.55 -12.20 15.24
N ASP A 22 1.71 -10.87 15.12
CA ASP A 22 2.93 -10.22 14.59
C ASP A 22 3.34 -10.71 13.18
N GLN A 23 2.36 -11.18 12.39
CA GLN A 23 2.54 -11.61 11.00
C GLN A 23 2.22 -10.50 10.00
N LEU A 24 1.62 -9.40 10.46
CA LEU A 24 1.28 -8.23 9.64
C LEU A 24 1.52 -6.95 10.44
N LYS A 25 2.36 -6.06 9.91
CA LYS A 25 2.56 -4.72 10.47
C LYS A 25 1.70 -3.72 9.71
N LEU A 26 0.78 -3.07 10.43
CA LEU A 26 0.04 -1.93 9.88
C LEU A 26 0.92 -0.67 9.95
N ILE A 27 1.24 -0.10 8.78
CA ILE A 27 2.03 1.14 8.71
C ILE A 27 1.08 2.34 8.92
N PRO A 28 1.24 3.13 9.98
CA PRO A 28 0.38 4.30 10.22
C PRO A 28 0.70 5.40 9.21
N ILE A 29 -0.34 6.14 8.80
CA ILE A 29 -0.16 7.36 8.03
C ILE A 29 0.34 8.44 8.97
N SER A 30 1.55 8.91 8.72
CA SER A 30 2.18 10.03 9.44
C SER A 30 2.24 11.27 8.55
N LEU A 31 2.46 12.43 9.16
CA LEU A 31 2.72 13.67 8.42
C LEU A 31 3.91 13.49 7.45
N LYS A 32 4.95 12.76 7.86
CA LYS A 32 6.11 12.44 7.02
C LYS A 32 5.71 11.65 5.77
N THR A 33 4.93 10.57 5.92
CA THR A 33 4.48 9.78 4.76
C THR A 33 3.54 10.58 3.86
N LEU A 34 2.74 11.48 4.43
CA LEU A 34 1.89 12.38 3.65
C LEU A 34 2.72 13.37 2.84
N THR A 35 3.70 14.05 3.44
CA THR A 35 4.54 15.01 2.72
C THR A 35 5.40 14.34 1.64
N GLU A 36 5.92 13.14 1.91
CA GLU A 36 6.65 12.36 0.90
C GLU A 36 5.75 11.91 -0.26
N SER A 37 4.48 11.60 0.01
CA SER A 37 3.53 11.21 -1.04
C SER A 37 3.31 12.32 -2.08
N ILE A 38 3.35 13.59 -1.66
CA ILE A 38 3.13 14.76 -2.54
C ILE A 38 4.14 14.76 -3.70
N THR A 39 5.40 14.39 -3.43
CA THR A 39 6.42 14.29 -4.48
C THR A 39 6.04 13.29 -5.57
N TYR A 40 5.49 12.12 -5.20
CA TYR A 40 5.07 11.11 -6.18
C TYR A 40 3.84 11.52 -6.98
N ILE A 41 2.90 12.25 -6.35
CA ILE A 41 1.73 12.81 -7.04
C ILE A 41 2.18 13.71 -8.18
N PHE A 42 3.04 14.69 -7.90
CA PHE A 42 3.50 15.63 -8.91
C PHE A 42 4.45 15.01 -9.94
N LYS A 43 5.31 14.07 -9.53
CA LYS A 43 6.26 13.41 -10.42
C LYS A 43 5.59 12.49 -11.44
N HIS A 44 4.53 11.77 -11.04
CA HIS A 44 3.93 10.71 -11.87
C HIS A 44 2.48 10.94 -12.27
N GLY A 45 1.80 11.96 -11.72
CA GLY A 45 0.39 12.22 -11.97
C GLY A 45 -0.51 11.07 -11.50
N ILE A 46 -0.20 10.48 -10.34
CA ILE A 46 -0.96 9.37 -9.73
C ILE A 46 -1.90 9.84 -8.62
N TYR A 47 -2.87 8.99 -8.27
CA TYR A 47 -3.80 9.28 -7.19
C TYR A 47 -3.09 9.31 -5.83
N VAL A 48 -3.67 10.08 -4.89
CA VAL A 48 -3.14 10.24 -3.53
C VAL A 48 -2.91 8.89 -2.84
N ALA A 49 -3.81 7.92 -3.03
CA ALA A 49 -3.68 6.59 -2.43
C ALA A 49 -2.46 5.83 -2.95
N ASP A 50 -2.23 5.83 -4.27
CA ASP A 50 -1.08 5.19 -4.89
C ASP A 50 0.24 5.83 -4.43
N ALA A 51 0.27 7.16 -4.40
CA ALA A 51 1.43 7.91 -3.92
C ALA A 51 1.74 7.62 -2.44
N LEU A 52 0.71 7.48 -1.61
CA LEU A 52 0.85 7.14 -0.20
C LEU A 52 1.30 5.69 0.00
N GLN A 53 0.85 4.76 -0.86
CA GLN A 53 1.35 3.38 -0.86
C GLN A 53 2.85 3.36 -1.19
N ILE A 54 3.30 4.08 -2.23
CA ILE A 54 4.73 4.16 -2.57
C ILE A 54 5.53 4.77 -1.41
N ALA A 55 5.05 5.88 -0.84
CA ALA A 55 5.74 6.55 0.26
C ALA A 55 5.85 5.66 1.51
N SER A 56 4.80 4.91 1.84
CA SER A 56 4.78 4.03 3.01
C SER A 56 5.55 2.72 2.80
N ALA A 57 5.80 2.30 1.56
CA ALA A 57 6.58 1.10 1.23
C ALA A 57 8.10 1.32 1.31
N LYS A 58 8.59 2.54 1.55
CA LYS A 58 10.02 2.80 1.72
C LYS A 58 10.61 1.94 2.84
N GLY A 59 11.67 1.21 2.52
CA GLY A 59 12.33 0.28 3.45
C GLY A 59 11.65 -1.09 3.57
N SER A 60 10.65 -1.38 2.74
CA SER A 60 10.09 -2.74 2.58
C SER A 60 10.90 -3.54 1.57
N ASP A 61 10.94 -4.87 1.72
CA ASP A 61 11.66 -5.77 0.80
C ASP A 61 11.03 -5.87 -0.59
N GLY A 62 9.76 -5.50 -0.71
CA GLY A 62 9.04 -5.49 -1.96
C GLY A 62 7.68 -4.80 -1.88
N PHE A 63 7.10 -4.57 -3.04
CA PHE A 63 5.81 -3.94 -3.25
C PHE A 63 4.91 -4.89 -4.04
N LEU A 64 3.73 -5.20 -3.50
CA LEU A 64 2.76 -6.06 -4.16
C LEU A 64 1.56 -5.22 -4.62
N THR A 65 1.27 -5.27 -5.93
CA THR A 65 0.06 -4.68 -6.50
C THR A 65 -0.33 -5.42 -7.77
N PHE A 66 -1.64 -5.51 -8.03
CA PHE A 66 -2.18 -6.00 -9.30
C PHE A 66 -2.39 -4.87 -10.32
N ASP A 67 -2.22 -3.62 -9.91
CA ASP A 67 -2.25 -2.49 -10.85
C ASP A 67 -0.93 -2.42 -11.62
N LYS A 68 -1.00 -2.72 -12.92
CA LYS A 68 0.18 -2.75 -13.81
C LYS A 68 0.84 -1.39 -13.95
N LYS A 69 0.07 -0.29 -13.94
CA LYS A 69 0.59 1.07 -14.06
C LYS A 69 1.33 1.45 -12.79
N LEU A 70 0.74 1.16 -11.63
CA LEU A 70 1.41 1.39 -10.34
C LEU A 70 2.68 0.55 -10.21
N ALA A 71 2.63 -0.72 -10.60
CA ALA A 71 3.81 -1.59 -10.62
C ALA A 71 4.95 -1.03 -11.48
N GLN A 72 4.66 -0.44 -12.64
CA GLN A 72 5.68 0.22 -13.46
C GLN A 72 6.29 1.44 -12.77
N ILE A 73 5.46 2.28 -12.15
CA ILE A 73 5.92 3.47 -11.41
C ILE A 73 6.79 3.08 -10.22
N VAL A 74 6.40 2.06 -9.46
CA VAL A 74 7.18 1.53 -8.34
C VAL A 74 8.57 1.04 -8.79
N ARG A 75 8.65 0.36 -9.95
CA ARG A 75 9.94 -0.04 -10.54
C ARG A 75 10.80 1.17 -10.93
N ILE A 76 10.21 2.23 -11.48
CA ILE A 76 10.90 3.49 -11.81
C ILE A 76 11.47 4.16 -10.55
N GLU A 77 10.77 4.07 -9.42
CA GLU A 77 11.24 4.56 -8.11
C GLU A 77 12.27 3.64 -7.43
N GLY A 78 12.69 2.56 -8.09
CA GLY A 78 13.75 1.66 -7.61
C GLY A 78 13.30 0.65 -6.55
N LEU A 79 11.99 0.48 -6.34
CA LEU A 79 11.44 -0.53 -5.44
C LEU A 79 11.23 -1.85 -6.18
N ARG A 80 11.50 -2.97 -5.49
CA ARG A 80 11.22 -4.31 -6.02
C ARG A 80 9.71 -4.55 -6.06
N VAL A 81 9.16 -4.84 -7.23
CA VAL A 81 7.79 -5.35 -7.35
C VAL A 81 7.80 -6.87 -7.23
N LEU A 82 6.88 -7.42 -6.45
CA LEU A 82 6.68 -8.87 -6.33
C LEU A 82 5.76 -9.36 -7.45
N GLU A 83 6.10 -10.51 -8.06
CA GLU A 83 5.38 -11.14 -9.18
C GLU A 83 4.48 -12.30 -8.73
#